data_AF-A0A8T5FRR8-F1
#
_entry.id   AF-A0A8T5FRR8-F1
#
_cell.length_a   1.000
_cell.length_b   1.000
_cell.length_c   1.000
_cell.angle_alpha   90.00
_cell.angle_beta   90.00
_cell.angle_gamma   90.00
#
_symmetry.space_group_name_H-M   'P 1'
#
loop_
_entity.id
_entity.type
_entity.pdbx_description
1 polymer ?
#
loop_
_entity_poly.entity_id
_entity_poly.type
_entity_poly.pdbx_seq_one_letter_code
_entity_poly.pdbx_strand_id
1 'polypeptide(L)'
;MKVNKKGNVLVLLFLVGSLFLMGCQQTTDVAPEEGPYVGGFNGMQFAFQESEPPVAVLDDSQESFYFTLVVRNLGEFTVPEGRAIASLSGVDANAFGMNSLDTKNLVEIQSVSPDQGFIIEGA
;
A
#
# COMPACT_ATOMS: atom_id res chain seq x y z
N MET A 1 -54.70 38.40 -24.73
CA MET A 1 -53.33 38.59 -24.21
C MET A 1 -52.35 37.98 -25.21
N LYS A 2 -51.57 38.80 -25.94
CA LYS A 2 -50.56 38.33 -26.90
C LYS A 2 -49.35 37.83 -26.10
N VAL A 3 -49.19 36.52 -25.97
CA VAL A 3 -48.00 35.92 -25.36
C VAL A 3 -46.82 36.20 -26.30
N ASN A 4 -45.89 37.05 -25.86
CA ASN A 4 -44.75 37.44 -26.65
C ASN A 4 -43.76 36.26 -26.69
N LYS A 5 -43.88 35.42 -27.73
CA LYS A 5 -43.11 34.16 -27.90
C LYS A 5 -41.60 34.33 -27.66
N LYS A 6 -41.04 35.50 -27.98
CA LYS A 6 -39.61 35.81 -27.77
C LYS A 6 -39.23 35.96 -26.29
N GLY A 7 -40.13 36.50 -25.46
CA GLY A 7 -39.92 36.64 -24.02
C GLY A 7 -39.99 35.31 -23.28
N ASN A 8 -40.92 34.43 -23.67
CA ASN A 8 -41.04 33.11 -23.04
C ASN A 8 -39.86 32.19 -23.35
N VAL A 9 -39.28 32.30 -24.55
CA VAL A 9 -38.07 31.55 -24.91
C VAL A 9 -36.87 32.03 -24.09
N LEU A 10 -36.73 33.35 -23.86
CA LEU A 10 -35.65 33.91 -23.04
C LEU A 10 -35.72 33.42 -21.58
N VAL A 11 -36.92 33.40 -20.99
CA VAL A 11 -37.14 32.92 -19.62
C VAL A 11 -36.84 31.42 -19.50
N LEU A 12 -37.24 30.63 -20.50
CA LEU A 12 -36.93 29.19 -20.53
C LEU A 12 -35.43 28.94 -20.62
N LEU A 13 -34.71 29.72 -21.45
CA LEU A 13 -33.27 29.59 -21.62
C LEU A 13 -32.50 29.97 -20.35
N PHE A 14 -32.98 30.99 -19.64
CA PHE A 14 -32.42 31.40 -18.36
C PHE A 14 -32.65 30.34 -17.26
N LEU A 15 -33.83 29.71 -17.26
CA LEU A 15 -34.15 28.62 -16.33
C LEU A 15 -33.29 27.38 -16.60
N VAL A 16 -33.14 26.97 -17.86
CA VAL A 16 -32.27 25.83 -18.22
C VAL A 16 -30.82 26.13 -17.90
N GLY A 17 -30.35 27.37 -18.15
CA GLY A 17 -29.00 27.80 -17.81
C GLY A 17 -28.70 27.74 -16.31
N SER A 18 -29.65 28.08 -15.44
CA SER A 18 -29.44 28.03 -13.99
C SER A 18 -29.32 26.60 -13.44
N LEU A 19 -29.97 25.62 -14.07
CA LEU A 19 -29.80 24.19 -13.71
C LEU A 19 -28.37 23.70 -13.97
N PHE A 20 -27.71 24.17 -15.03
CA PHE A 20 -26.32 23.78 -15.32
C PHE A 20 -25.31 24.38 -14.33
N LEU A 21 -25.64 25.50 -13.66
CA LEU A 21 -24.74 26.14 -12.70
C LEU A 21 -24.73 25.45 -11.32
N MET A 22 -25.78 24.69 -10.97
CA MET A 22 -25.86 24.00 -9.67
C MET A 22 -25.07 22.68 -9.60
N GLY A 23 -24.58 22.17 -10.73
CA GLY A 23 -23.85 20.89 -10.79
C GLY A 23 -22.33 20.98 -10.59
N CYS A 24 -21.77 22.17 -10.43
CA CYS A 24 -20.31 22.37 -10.32
C CYS A 24 -19.86 22.53 -8.87
N GLN A 25 -20.32 21.65 -7.98
CA GLN A 25 -19.72 21.48 -6.67
C GLN A 25 -18.81 20.26 -6.72
N GLN A 26 -17.54 20.53 -7.02
CA GLN A 26 -16.49 19.54 -6.89
C GLN A 26 -16.23 19.40 -5.39
N THR A 27 -16.92 18.43 -4.77
CA THR A 27 -16.58 17.97 -3.44
C THR A 27 -15.18 17.41 -3.50
N THR A 28 -14.21 18.20 -3.05
CA THR A 28 -12.84 17.75 -2.78
C THR A 28 -12.84 16.88 -1.53
N ASP A 29 -13.74 15.90 -1.47
CA ASP A 29 -13.56 14.75 -0.61
C ASP A 29 -12.54 13.89 -1.35
N VAL A 30 -11.27 14.17 -1.05
CA VAL A 30 -10.19 13.22 -1.30
C VAL A 30 -10.56 12.01 -0.46
N ALA A 31 -11.34 11.10 -1.05
CA ALA A 31 -11.49 9.76 -0.52
C ALA A 31 -10.09 9.26 -0.21
N PRO A 32 -9.84 8.67 0.99
CA PRO A 32 -8.57 8.01 1.22
C PRO A 32 -8.37 7.09 0.04
N GLU A 33 -7.22 7.23 -0.63
CA GLU A 33 -6.85 6.43 -1.77
C GLU A 33 -6.66 5.00 -1.25
N GLU A 34 -7.76 4.29 -1.03
CA GLU A 34 -7.78 2.86 -0.82
C GLU A 34 -7.25 2.30 -2.14
N GLY A 35 -5.96 1.94 -2.12
CA GLY A 35 -5.30 1.39 -3.29
C GLY A 35 -6.08 0.18 -3.82
N PRO A 36 -5.82 -0.22 -5.06
CA PRO A 36 -6.63 -1.23 -5.77
C PRO A 36 -6.62 -2.64 -5.15
N TYR A 37 -5.93 -2.86 -4.03
CA TYR A 37 -5.73 -4.14 -3.37
C TYR A 37 -5.96 -4.03 -1.86
N VAL A 38 -6.15 -5.17 -1.18
CA VAL A 38 -6.36 -5.25 0.30
C VAL A 38 -5.21 -4.58 1.09
N GLY A 39 -3.98 -4.58 0.57
CA GLY A 39 -2.82 -3.89 1.16
C GLY A 39 -2.63 -2.42 0.76
N GLY A 40 -3.60 -1.81 0.06
CA GLY A 40 -3.46 -0.51 -0.57
C GLY A 40 -2.54 -0.58 -1.79
N PHE A 41 -1.48 0.24 -1.82
CA PHE A 41 -0.49 0.26 -2.91
C PHE A 41 0.73 -0.63 -2.68
N ASN A 42 0.88 -1.19 -1.47
CA ASN A 42 2.07 -1.93 -1.07
C ASN A 42 1.76 -3.43 -0.95
N GLY A 43 2.56 -4.28 -1.59
CA GLY A 43 2.45 -5.74 -1.44
C GLY A 43 3.27 -6.29 -0.27
N MET A 44 4.35 -5.62 0.12
CA MET A 44 5.24 -6.04 1.19
C MET A 44 5.67 -4.82 2.00
N GLN A 45 5.78 -4.99 3.30
CA GLN A 45 6.33 -4.02 4.23
C GLN A 45 7.57 -4.61 4.88
N PHE A 46 8.60 -3.79 4.99
CA PHE A 46 9.90 -4.16 5.52
C PHE A 46 10.25 -3.21 6.66
N ALA A 47 10.77 -3.77 7.75
CA ALA A 47 11.35 -3.03 8.85
C ALA A 47 12.53 -3.82 9.39
N PHE A 48 13.51 -3.15 9.97
CA PHE A 48 14.45 -3.88 10.82
C PHE A 48 13.80 -4.18 12.18
N GLN A 49 14.20 -5.29 12.77
CA GLN A 49 13.82 -5.62 14.14
C GLN A 49 14.28 -4.49 15.08
N GLU A 50 13.48 -4.18 16.09
CA GLU A 50 13.85 -3.13 17.04
C GLU A 50 15.22 -3.42 17.67
N SER A 51 16.09 -2.40 17.70
CA SER A 51 17.48 -2.48 18.17
C SER A 51 18.46 -3.26 17.28
N GLU A 52 18.02 -3.72 16.10
CA GLU A 52 18.86 -4.33 15.09
C GLU A 52 18.72 -3.56 13.76
N PRO A 53 19.80 -3.35 12.98
CA PRO A 53 21.17 -3.47 13.43
C PRO A 53 21.50 -2.46 14.56
N PRO A 54 22.52 -2.74 15.39
CA PRO A 54 22.99 -1.79 16.37
C PRO A 54 23.52 -0.51 15.69
N VAL A 55 23.33 0.63 16.35
CA VAL A 55 23.74 1.96 15.83
C VAL A 55 25.25 2.06 15.62
N ALA A 56 26.02 1.31 16.41
CA ALA A 56 27.46 1.19 16.28
C ALA A 56 27.88 -0.25 16.57
N VAL A 57 28.83 -0.74 15.79
CA VAL A 57 29.51 -2.01 16.01
C VAL A 57 30.97 -1.69 16.37
N LEU A 58 31.49 -2.33 17.42
CA LEU A 58 32.89 -2.18 17.81
C LEU A 58 33.74 -3.20 17.03
N ASP A 59 34.76 -2.70 16.34
CA ASP A 59 35.57 -3.45 15.36
C ASP A 59 36.70 -4.29 15.99
N ASP A 60 36.40 -5.02 17.08
CA ASP A 60 37.40 -5.85 17.78
C ASP A 60 37.03 -7.34 17.78
N SER A 61 36.08 -7.75 16.92
CA SER A 61 35.58 -9.14 16.85
C SER A 61 35.08 -9.72 18.19
N GLN A 62 34.82 -8.86 19.19
CA GLN A 62 34.48 -9.27 20.55
C GLN A 62 33.00 -9.69 20.67
N GLU A 63 32.11 -9.11 19.87
CA GLU A 63 30.66 -9.38 19.95
C GLU A 63 30.05 -9.60 18.57
N SER A 64 29.23 -10.66 18.47
CA SER A 64 28.39 -10.90 17.29
C SER A 64 27.19 -9.95 17.29
N PHE A 65 26.82 -9.46 16.12
CA PHE A 65 25.64 -8.63 15.92
C PHE A 65 24.81 -9.19 14.77
N TYR A 66 23.54 -8.80 14.72
CA TYR A 66 22.56 -9.36 13.80
C TYR A 66 21.89 -8.26 12.98
N PHE A 67 21.51 -8.63 11.76
CA PHE A 67 20.62 -7.87 10.90
C PHE A 67 19.34 -8.67 10.72
N THR A 68 18.33 -8.39 11.54
CA THR A 68 17.02 -9.03 11.37
C THR A 68 16.07 -8.13 10.60
N LEU A 69 15.60 -8.63 9.45
CA LEU A 69 14.58 -7.98 8.64
C LEU A 69 13.21 -8.58 8.97
N VAL A 70 12.33 -7.74 9.52
CA VAL A 70 10.92 -8.05 9.71
C VAL A 70 10.19 -7.78 8.40
N VAL A 71 9.57 -8.83 7.86
CA VAL A 71 8.83 -8.78 6.60
C VAL A 71 7.37 -9.06 6.87
N ARG A 72 6.49 -8.17 6.41
CA ARG A 72 5.04 -8.34 6.45
C ARG A 72 4.49 -8.32 5.03
N ASN A 73 3.79 -9.38 4.65
CA ASN A 73 3.08 -9.44 3.38
C ASN A 73 1.71 -8.76 3.55
N LEU A 74 1.52 -7.68 2.81
CA LEU A 74 0.28 -6.91 2.71
C LEU A 74 -0.47 -7.23 1.41
N GLY A 75 0.11 -8.08 0.55
CA GLY A 75 -0.50 -8.54 -0.67
C GLY A 75 -1.48 -9.69 -0.43
N GLU A 76 -2.24 -9.99 -1.48
CA GLU A 76 -3.30 -11.00 -1.47
C GLU A 76 -2.78 -12.43 -1.62
N PHE A 77 -1.53 -12.57 -2.10
CA PHE A 77 -0.92 -13.87 -2.40
C PHE A 77 0.16 -14.22 -1.40
N THR A 78 0.10 -15.43 -0.86
CA THR A 78 1.17 -15.99 -0.02
C THR A 78 2.43 -16.17 -0.86
N VAL A 79 3.56 -15.74 -0.32
CA VAL A 79 4.88 -15.95 -0.96
C VAL A 79 5.44 -17.28 -0.47
N PRO A 80 5.67 -18.27 -1.35
CA PRO A 80 6.21 -19.57 -0.94
C PRO A 80 7.62 -19.46 -0.36
N GLU A 81 8.04 -20.47 0.40
CA GLU A 81 9.42 -20.63 0.86
C GLU A 81 10.44 -20.52 -0.31
N GLY A 82 11.54 -19.82 -0.07
CA GLY A 82 12.64 -19.69 -1.02
C GLY A 82 12.38 -18.74 -2.21
N ARG A 83 11.23 -18.06 -2.26
CA ARG A 83 10.82 -17.19 -3.37
C ARG A 83 11.10 -15.70 -3.13
N ALA A 84 11.15 -15.27 -1.88
CA ALA A 84 11.59 -13.93 -1.51
C ALA A 84 13.11 -13.92 -1.32
N ILE A 85 13.78 -12.90 -1.84
CA ILE A 85 15.21 -12.67 -1.67
C ILE A 85 15.39 -11.30 -1.02
N ALA A 86 16.06 -11.25 0.11
CA ALA A 86 16.53 -10.03 0.74
C ALA A 86 18.03 -9.91 0.50
N SER A 87 18.49 -8.76 0.00
CA SER A 87 19.89 -8.48 -0.30
C SER A 87 20.38 -7.34 0.57
N LEU A 88 21.47 -7.54 1.29
CA LEU A 88 22.13 -6.51 2.09
C LEU A 88 23.19 -5.80 1.24
N SER A 89 23.05 -4.49 1.06
CA SER A 89 23.99 -3.66 0.31
C SER A 89 24.72 -2.66 1.22
N GLY A 90 25.93 -2.26 0.83
CA GLY A 90 26.72 -1.25 1.56
C GLY A 90 27.77 -1.83 2.51
N VAL A 91 27.92 -3.15 2.54
CA VAL A 91 28.94 -3.89 3.30
C VAL A 91 29.64 -4.89 2.38
N ASP A 92 30.90 -5.22 2.68
CA ASP A 92 31.63 -6.29 1.98
C ASP A 92 31.41 -7.64 2.68
N ALA A 93 30.83 -8.60 1.97
CA ALA A 93 30.57 -9.94 2.48
C ALA A 93 31.84 -10.61 3.03
N ASN A 94 32.98 -10.42 2.33
CA ASN A 94 34.24 -11.06 2.70
C ASN A 94 34.81 -10.50 4.01
N ALA A 95 34.63 -9.19 4.24
CA ALA A 95 35.07 -8.54 5.47
C ALA A 95 34.35 -9.10 6.71
N PHE A 96 33.13 -9.60 6.54
CA PHE A 96 32.33 -10.23 7.61
C PHE A 96 32.35 -11.76 7.56
N GLY A 97 33.22 -12.38 6.75
CA GLY A 97 33.32 -13.84 6.64
C GLY A 97 32.08 -14.52 6.07
N MET A 98 31.26 -13.78 5.31
CA MET A 98 30.01 -14.26 4.71
C MET A 98 30.22 -14.64 3.24
N ASN A 99 29.63 -15.78 2.84
CA ASN A 99 29.67 -16.24 1.43
C ASN A 99 28.67 -15.49 0.52
N SER A 100 27.64 -14.89 1.11
CA SER A 100 26.60 -14.15 0.38
C SER A 100 25.93 -13.16 1.32
N LEU A 101 25.52 -12.01 0.78
CA LEU A 101 24.69 -11.00 1.44
C LEU A 101 23.20 -11.16 1.10
N ASP A 102 22.88 -12.21 0.35
CA ASP A 102 21.51 -12.54 -0.03
C ASP A 102 21.00 -13.65 0.88
N THR A 103 19.79 -13.45 1.41
CA THR A 103 19.06 -14.46 2.14
C THR A 103 17.69 -14.70 1.51
N LYS A 104 17.20 -15.92 1.65
CA LYS A 104 15.86 -16.30 1.19
C LYS A 104 14.94 -16.50 2.38
N ASN A 105 13.64 -16.30 2.17
CA ASN A 105 12.67 -16.65 3.20
C ASN A 105 12.70 -18.16 3.46
N LEU A 106 12.88 -18.52 4.73
CA LEU A 106 12.91 -19.92 5.20
C LEU A 106 11.51 -20.50 5.44
N VAL A 107 10.49 -19.64 5.46
CA VAL A 107 9.09 -20.01 5.64
C VAL A 107 8.23 -19.20 4.68
N GLU A 108 7.03 -19.69 4.40
CA GLU A 108 6.05 -18.94 3.63
C GLU A 108 5.70 -17.61 4.30
N ILE A 109 5.53 -16.57 3.49
CA ILE A 109 5.10 -15.25 3.96
C ILE A 109 3.61 -15.12 3.66
N GLN A 110 2.79 -15.36 4.68
CA GLN A 110 1.33 -15.44 4.57
C GLN A 110 0.73 -14.12 4.09
N SER A 111 -0.21 -14.18 3.15
CA SER A 111 -0.94 -13.01 2.69
C SER A 111 -1.80 -12.38 3.79
N VAL A 112 -2.16 -11.11 3.59
CA VAL A 112 -3.28 -10.53 4.32
C VAL A 112 -4.55 -11.13 3.73
N SER A 113 -5.15 -12.12 4.39
CA SER A 113 -6.44 -12.63 3.97
C SER A 113 -7.47 -11.50 4.06
N PRO A 114 -8.27 -11.24 3.01
CA PRO A 114 -9.54 -10.57 3.22
C PRO A 114 -10.34 -11.47 4.18
N ASP A 115 -10.94 -10.88 5.19
CA ASP A 115 -11.88 -11.57 6.08
C ASP A 115 -12.94 -12.22 5.18
N GLN A 116 -12.87 -13.54 4.98
CA GLN A 116 -13.85 -14.24 4.16
C GLN A 116 -15.12 -14.28 5.00
N GLY A 117 -15.94 -13.22 4.87
CA GLY A 117 -17.22 -13.12 5.54
C GLY A 117 -17.95 -14.44 5.38
N PHE A 118 -18.17 -15.13 6.50
CA PHE A 118 -18.85 -16.40 6.51
C PHE A 118 -20.27 -16.17 5.97
N ILE A 119 -20.59 -16.74 4.80
CA ILE A 119 -21.96 -16.84 4.34
C ILE A 119 -22.62 -17.89 5.25
N ILE A 120 -23.34 -17.43 6.26
CA ILE A 120 -24.32 -18.28 6.94
C ILE A 120 -25.50 -18.37 5.97
N GLU A 121 -25.59 -19.48 5.22
CA GLU A 121 -26.82 -19.75 4.48
C GLU A 121 -27.95 -19.85 5.51
N GLY A 122 -28.94 -18.96 5.38
CA GLY A 122 -30.06 -18.87 6.30
C GLY A 122 -30.79 -20.21 6.35
N ALA A 123 -30.92 -20.75 7.57
CA ALA A 123 -31.78 -21.89 7.86
C ALA A 123 -33.27 -21.55 7.71
#